data_AF-A0A662CX20-F1
#
_entry.id   AF-A0A662CX20-F1
#
_cell.length_a   1.000
_cell.length_b   1.000
_cell.length_c   1.000
_cell.angle_alpha   90.00
_cell.angle_beta   90.00
_cell.angle_gamma   90.00
#
_symmetry.space_group_name_H-M   'P 1'
#
loop_
_entity.id
_entity.type
_entity.pdbx_description
1 polymer ?
#
loop_
_entity_poly.entity_id
_entity_poly.type
_entity_poly.pdbx_seq_one_letter_code
_entity_poly.pdbx_strand_id
1 'polypeptide(L)'
;MILNRRAALKRLALTGVLLSAGPIRNLIARTPFRNSSKYFRFELNPAFPKFDFFSVDSLGKSKLDHSPLLPVHGAQTTFISETSDGITRYFIKTDQNRAAWEFIPSRKGFILRSNFTGDNTPWVINFNQRENHVTLLGLVPQKNKISTPCLIHLPDMGSLSVRSEQVKSLDYLSKRMNVTVPFVRISFPAADEKSQTVEYHFEITAIYPELKEIVGDSRFDGYRRNYINT
;
A
#
# COMPACT_ATOMS: atom_id res chain seq x y z
N MET A 1 -66.44 -5.05 47.86
CA MET A 1 -66.04 -5.71 46.61
C MET A 1 -64.56 -6.07 46.72
N ILE A 2 -64.31 -7.35 47.00
CA ILE A 2 -63.14 -8.20 46.73
C ILE A 2 -61.74 -7.79 47.25
N LEU A 3 -61.29 -8.58 48.24
CA LEU A 3 -59.92 -8.78 48.74
C LEU A 3 -58.92 -9.16 47.63
N ASN A 4 -57.64 -8.80 47.79
CA ASN A 4 -56.60 -9.83 47.75
C ASN A 4 -55.30 -9.50 48.49
N ARG A 5 -54.85 -10.50 49.26
CA ARG A 5 -53.66 -10.56 50.11
C ARG A 5 -52.47 -11.12 49.30
N ARG A 6 -51.23 -10.69 49.60
CA ARG A 6 -50.13 -11.54 50.16
C ARG A 6 -48.76 -10.89 49.97
N ALA A 7 -48.01 -10.91 51.06
CA ALA A 7 -46.59 -10.61 51.19
C ALA A 7 -45.70 -11.65 50.50
N ALA A 8 -44.46 -11.27 50.18
CA ALA A 8 -43.25 -11.98 50.63
C ALA A 8 -41.97 -11.28 50.16
N LEU A 9 -41.14 -10.91 51.14
CA LEU A 9 -39.71 -10.63 50.98
C LEU A 9 -38.98 -11.84 50.38
N LYS A 10 -38.02 -11.60 49.48
CA LYS A 10 -36.78 -12.37 49.44
C LYS A 10 -35.58 -11.46 49.21
N ARG A 11 -34.71 -11.45 50.23
CA ARG A 11 -33.33 -10.96 50.21
C ARG A 11 -32.51 -11.80 49.22
N LEU A 12 -31.62 -11.17 48.46
CA LEU A 12 -30.43 -11.83 47.93
C LEU A 12 -29.25 -10.88 48.06
N ALA A 13 -28.20 -11.43 48.64
CA ALA A 13 -27.07 -10.74 49.22
C ALA A 13 -26.07 -10.25 48.16
N LEU A 14 -25.32 -9.22 48.56
CA LEU A 14 -24.04 -8.83 47.99
C LEU A 14 -23.15 -10.06 47.71
N THR A 15 -22.64 -10.15 46.50
CA THR A 15 -21.30 -10.70 46.28
C THR A 15 -20.63 -9.83 45.23
N GLY A 16 -20.06 -8.72 45.70
CA GLY A 16 -19.19 -7.88 44.87
C GLY A 16 -17.90 -8.63 44.62
N VAL A 17 -17.75 -9.21 43.43
CA VAL A 17 -16.43 -9.60 42.92
C VAL A 17 -15.72 -8.30 42.54
N LEU A 18 -14.78 -7.86 43.38
CA LEU A 18 -13.79 -6.86 42.99
C LEU A 18 -12.88 -7.50 41.93
N LEU A 19 -13.27 -7.36 40.66
CA LEU A 19 -12.32 -7.46 39.56
C LEU A 19 -11.35 -6.29 39.73
N SER A 20 -10.15 -6.56 40.25
CA SER A 20 -9.06 -5.60 40.15
C SER A 20 -8.82 -5.36 38.65
N ALA A 21 -9.25 -4.21 38.16
CA ALA A 21 -8.85 -3.72 36.85
C ALA A 21 -7.34 -3.48 36.90
N GLY A 22 -6.56 -4.50 36.57
CA GLY A 22 -5.17 -4.32 36.21
C GLY A 22 -5.09 -3.30 35.06
N PRO A 23 -3.99 -2.54 34.93
CA PRO A 23 -3.90 -1.51 33.92
C PRO A 23 -4.18 -2.12 32.56
N ILE A 24 -5.28 -1.68 31.94
CA ILE A 24 -5.61 -1.99 30.56
C ILE A 24 -4.42 -1.50 29.75
N ARG A 25 -3.54 -2.41 29.34
CA ARG A 25 -2.60 -2.13 28.27
C ARG A 25 -3.48 -1.84 27.06
N ASN A 26 -3.60 -0.56 26.71
CA ASN A 26 -4.26 -0.13 25.49
C ASN A 26 -3.68 -0.96 24.33
N LEU A 27 -4.43 -1.97 23.88
CA LEU A 27 -4.31 -2.47 22.53
C LEU A 27 -4.77 -1.30 21.66
N ILE A 28 -3.85 -0.43 21.28
CA ILE A 28 -4.08 0.45 20.14
C ILE A 28 -4.22 -0.50 18.96
N ALA A 29 -5.46 -0.83 18.62
CA ALA A 29 -5.78 -1.42 17.33
C ALA A 29 -5.21 -0.46 16.29
N ARG A 30 -4.07 -0.81 15.71
CA ARG A 30 -3.43 0.01 14.67
C ARG A 30 -4.27 -0.14 13.42
N THR A 31 -5.25 0.74 13.26
CA THR A 31 -6.06 0.76 12.04
C THR A 31 -5.13 1.08 10.87
N PRO A 32 -5.14 0.29 9.79
CA PRO A 32 -4.35 0.59 8.61
C PRO A 32 -4.75 1.96 8.06
N PHE A 33 -3.78 2.78 7.70
CA PHE A 33 -4.06 4.07 7.06
C PHE A 33 -4.60 3.81 5.66
N ARG A 34 -5.78 4.36 5.37
CA ARG A 34 -6.42 4.28 4.05
C ARG A 34 -6.32 5.62 3.35
N ASN A 35 -5.78 5.62 2.14
CA ASN A 35 -5.79 6.77 1.24
C ASN A 35 -6.48 6.40 -0.07
N SER A 36 -7.37 7.25 -0.56
CA SER A 36 -8.07 7.00 -1.81
C SER A 36 -8.32 8.28 -2.60
N SER A 37 -8.39 8.12 -3.91
CA SER A 37 -8.86 9.09 -4.89
C SER A 37 -9.72 8.36 -5.93
N LYS A 38 -10.14 9.06 -6.99
CA LYS A 38 -10.77 8.40 -8.14
C LYS A 38 -9.84 7.47 -8.91
N TYR A 39 -8.52 7.66 -8.76
CA TYR A 39 -7.48 6.97 -9.53
C TYR A 39 -6.80 5.85 -8.74
N PHE A 40 -6.91 5.84 -7.41
CA PHE A 40 -6.25 4.81 -6.61
C PHE A 40 -6.91 4.61 -5.26
N ARG A 41 -6.63 3.46 -4.67
CA ARG A 41 -6.90 3.14 -3.27
C ARG A 41 -5.69 2.39 -2.72
N PHE A 42 -5.13 2.91 -1.64
CA PHE A 42 -4.01 2.30 -0.92
C PHE A 42 -4.39 2.13 0.54
N GLU A 43 -4.00 0.99 1.10
CA GLU A 43 -3.99 0.77 2.55
C GLU A 43 -2.56 0.46 2.96
N LEU A 44 -2.06 1.20 3.95
CA LEU A 44 -0.70 1.11 4.42
C LEU A 44 -0.62 0.28 5.70
N ASN A 45 0.40 -0.58 5.76
CA ASN A 45 0.65 -1.37 6.96
C ASN A 45 1.19 -0.46 8.08
N PRO A 46 0.68 -0.52 9.31
CA PRO A 46 1.08 0.39 10.39
C PRO A 46 2.34 -0.05 11.16
N ALA A 47 2.95 -1.18 10.79
CA ALA A 47 4.12 -1.73 11.45
C ALA A 47 5.32 -1.95 10.52
N PHE A 48 5.13 -1.72 9.21
CA PHE A 48 6.16 -1.90 8.19
C PHE A 48 5.86 -1.02 6.97
N PRO A 49 6.86 -0.41 6.31
CA PRO A 49 6.67 0.39 5.09
C PRO A 49 6.30 -0.49 3.90
N LYS A 50 5.02 -0.84 3.80
CA LYS A 50 4.42 -1.62 2.70
C LYS A 50 2.94 -1.29 2.53
N PHE A 51 2.42 -1.64 1.35
CA PHE A 51 0.98 -1.66 1.10
C PHE A 51 0.38 -2.97 1.60
N ASP A 52 -0.71 -2.89 2.36
CA ASP A 52 -1.61 -4.02 2.64
C ASP A 52 -2.74 -4.11 1.58
N PHE A 53 -3.05 -3.01 0.90
CA PHE A 53 -3.94 -2.96 -0.26
C PHE A 53 -3.40 -1.98 -1.30
N PHE A 54 -3.42 -2.37 -2.58
CA PHE A 54 -3.01 -1.51 -3.69
C PHE A 54 -3.93 -1.69 -4.89
N SER A 55 -4.63 -0.63 -5.28
CA SER A 55 -5.48 -0.62 -6.47
C SER A 55 -5.37 0.71 -7.21
N VAL A 56 -5.45 0.64 -8.54
CA VAL A 56 -5.38 1.80 -9.42
C VAL A 56 -6.43 1.73 -10.52
N ASP A 57 -6.85 2.90 -10.97
CA ASP A 57 -7.75 3.13 -12.09
C ASP A 57 -7.19 4.29 -12.91
N SER A 58 -6.52 3.99 -14.02
CA SER A 58 -5.91 5.02 -14.88
C SER A 58 -6.91 5.98 -15.54
N LEU A 59 -8.20 5.59 -15.65
CA LEU A 59 -9.25 6.43 -16.21
C LEU A 59 -10.01 7.23 -15.15
N GLY A 60 -9.74 7.02 -13.86
CA GLY A 60 -10.38 7.77 -12.77
C GLY A 60 -11.87 7.45 -12.62
N LYS A 61 -12.30 6.23 -12.96
CA LYS A 61 -13.70 5.77 -12.83
C LYS A 61 -13.97 5.04 -11.52
N SER A 62 -13.06 5.13 -10.55
CA SER A 62 -13.15 4.54 -9.22
C SER A 62 -13.30 3.00 -9.21
N LYS A 63 -12.81 2.29 -10.23
CA LYS A 63 -12.75 0.82 -10.22
C LYS A 63 -11.59 0.34 -9.34
N LEU A 64 -11.77 0.37 -8.02
CA LEU A 64 -10.68 0.26 -7.02
C LEU A 64 -10.89 -0.83 -5.96
N ASP A 65 -11.77 -1.80 -6.23
CA ASP A 65 -12.20 -2.81 -5.24
C ASP A 65 -11.32 -4.07 -5.21
N HIS A 66 -10.39 -4.20 -6.16
CA HIS A 66 -9.49 -5.34 -6.28
C HIS A 66 -8.03 -4.92 -6.10
N SER A 67 -7.27 -5.70 -5.33
CA SER A 67 -5.83 -5.49 -5.08
C SER A 67 -5.05 -6.74 -5.50
N PRO A 68 -4.13 -6.64 -6.47
CA PRO A 68 -3.34 -7.78 -6.93
C PRO A 68 -2.08 -8.01 -6.10
N LEU A 69 -1.99 -7.45 -4.89
CA LEU A 69 -0.86 -7.72 -4.01
C LEU A 69 -0.87 -9.19 -3.56
N LEU A 70 0.30 -9.79 -3.56
CA LEU A 70 0.52 -11.08 -2.91
C LEU A 70 0.69 -10.83 -1.40
N PRO A 71 -0.22 -11.33 -0.53
CA PRO A 71 -0.08 -11.16 0.90
C PRO A 71 1.25 -11.71 1.39
N VAL A 72 2.02 -10.87 2.09
CA VAL A 72 3.24 -11.32 2.77
C VAL A 72 2.93 -11.43 4.25
N HIS A 73 2.74 -12.67 4.71
CA HIS A 73 2.55 -13.00 6.12
C HIS A 73 3.93 -13.06 6.80
N GLY A 74 4.14 -12.18 7.76
CA GLY A 74 5.39 -12.07 8.50
C GLY A 74 5.42 -10.77 9.29
N ALA A 75 5.20 -10.87 10.59
CA ALA A 75 5.20 -9.73 11.50
C ALA A 75 6.65 -9.29 11.78
N GLN A 76 7.26 -8.54 10.87
CA GLN A 76 8.40 -7.71 11.26
C GLN A 76 7.85 -6.39 11.77
N THR A 77 7.58 -6.34 13.07
CA THR A 77 7.21 -5.08 13.74
C THR A 77 8.46 -4.26 14.01
N THR A 78 9.18 -3.88 12.96
CA THR A 78 10.42 -3.09 13.06
C THR A 78 10.11 -1.59 13.05
N PHE A 79 8.94 -1.21 12.51
CA PHE A 79 8.55 0.19 12.34
C PHE A 79 7.35 0.56 13.20
N ILE A 80 7.23 1.86 13.45
CA ILE A 80 5.99 2.52 13.85
C ILE A 80 5.64 3.56 12.79
N SER A 81 4.35 3.72 12.53
CA SER A 81 3.87 4.75 11.61
C SER A 81 3.11 5.84 12.35
N GLU A 82 3.32 7.08 11.94
CA GLU A 82 2.48 8.23 12.29
C GLU A 82 1.87 8.77 11.00
N THR A 83 0.61 9.23 11.05
CA THR A 83 0.02 9.99 9.94
C THR A 83 -0.40 11.36 10.42
N SER A 84 0.15 12.39 9.80
CA SER A 84 -0.19 13.80 10.04
C SER A 84 -0.15 14.55 8.70
N ASP A 85 -1.09 15.48 8.52
CA ASP A 85 -1.27 16.27 7.29
C ASP A 85 -1.39 15.43 6.00
N GLY A 86 -2.01 14.25 6.11
CA GLY A 86 -2.18 13.32 4.99
C GLY A 86 -0.91 12.58 4.56
N ILE A 87 0.22 12.81 5.24
CA ILE A 87 1.49 12.11 5.02
C ILE A 87 1.63 11.01 6.06
N THR A 88 1.95 9.80 5.63
CA THR A 88 2.29 8.70 6.56
C THR A 88 3.80 8.56 6.65
N ARG A 89 4.34 8.67 7.86
CA ARG A 89 5.76 8.57 8.16
C ARG A 89 6.04 7.29 8.93
N TYR A 90 7.11 6.59 8.57
CA TYR A 90 7.56 5.36 9.20
C TYR A 90 8.88 5.60 9.90
N PHE A 91 8.93 5.29 11.18
CA PHE A 91 10.11 5.39 12.04
C PHE A 91 10.56 4.00 12.44
N ILE A 92 11.88 3.79 12.52
CA ILE A 92 12.42 2.56 13.09
C ILE A 92 12.15 2.61 14.60
N LYS A 93 11.68 1.51 15.20
CA LYS A 93 11.30 1.51 16.62
C LYS A 93 12.42 1.94 17.57
N THR A 94 13.66 1.57 17.22
CA THR A 94 14.87 1.86 18.00
C THR A 94 15.39 3.28 17.79
N ASP A 95 15.04 3.95 16.69
CA ASP A 95 15.42 5.33 16.38
C ASP A 95 14.26 6.06 15.70
N GLN A 96 13.60 6.91 16.46
CA GLN A 96 12.42 7.67 16.04
C GLN A 96 12.74 9.14 15.75
N ASN A 97 14.02 9.51 15.69
CA ASN A 97 14.42 10.91 15.44
C ASN A 97 14.14 11.36 14.00
N ARG A 98 14.13 10.41 13.07
CA ARG A 98 13.91 10.65 11.64
C ARG A 98 13.07 9.54 11.03
N ALA A 99 12.15 9.92 10.15
CA ALA A 99 11.36 8.95 9.39
C ALA A 99 12.23 8.26 8.33
N ALA A 100 12.33 6.93 8.38
CA ALA A 100 13.03 6.11 7.40
C ALA A 100 12.30 6.09 6.05
N TRP A 101 10.97 6.17 6.09
CA TRP A 101 10.11 6.28 4.91
C TRP A 101 8.96 7.26 5.14
N GLU A 102 8.56 7.96 4.09
CA GLU A 102 7.37 8.80 4.03
C GLU A 102 6.56 8.41 2.79
N PHE A 103 5.26 8.25 2.97
CA PHE A 103 4.28 8.12 1.90
C PHE A 103 3.51 9.44 1.78
N ILE A 104 3.65 10.10 0.63
CA ILE A 104 3.09 11.41 0.36
C ILE A 104 2.08 11.28 -0.78
N PRO A 105 0.77 11.21 -0.50
CA PRO A 105 -0.24 11.08 -1.55
C PRO A 105 -0.39 12.38 -2.35
N SER A 106 -0.81 12.24 -3.60
CA SER A 106 -1.26 13.35 -4.44
C SER A 106 -2.58 12.96 -5.14
N ARG A 107 -3.13 13.85 -5.97
CA ARG A 107 -4.42 13.60 -6.65
C ARG A 107 -4.39 12.40 -7.61
N LYS A 108 -3.27 12.17 -8.31
CA LYS A 108 -3.14 11.19 -9.40
C LYS A 108 -1.88 10.33 -9.25
N GLY A 109 -1.38 10.18 -8.03
CA GLY A 109 -0.09 9.55 -7.80
C GLY A 109 0.35 9.71 -6.34
N PHE A 110 1.60 9.41 -6.06
CA PHE A 110 2.18 9.55 -4.74
C PHE A 110 3.71 9.59 -4.82
N ILE A 111 4.35 10.01 -3.75
CA ILE A 111 5.80 9.94 -3.58
C ILE A 111 6.10 8.96 -2.45
N LEU A 112 7.05 8.05 -2.70
CA LEU A 112 7.74 7.33 -1.64
C LEU A 112 9.08 8.03 -1.42
N ARG A 113 9.25 8.65 -0.26
CA ARG A 113 10.52 9.26 0.14
C ARG A 113 11.18 8.38 1.19
N SER A 114 12.44 8.04 0.99
CA SER A 114 13.26 7.41 2.01
C SER A 114 14.30 8.40 2.52
N ASN A 115 14.53 8.44 3.82
CA ASN A 115 15.62 9.20 4.44
C ASN A 115 16.54 8.24 5.16
N PHE A 116 17.86 8.43 5.04
CA PHE A 116 18.84 7.54 5.64
C PHE A 116 18.79 7.61 7.18
N THR A 117 18.70 6.42 7.79
CA THR A 117 18.68 6.16 9.24
C THR A 117 19.58 4.96 9.62
N GLY A 118 20.53 4.56 8.75
CA GLY A 118 21.43 3.42 8.97
C GLY A 118 20.84 2.05 8.63
N ASP A 119 19.68 1.72 9.20
CA ASP A 119 19.04 0.39 9.10
C ASP A 119 17.83 0.36 8.14
N ASN A 120 17.85 1.17 7.08
CA ASN A 120 16.70 1.25 6.19
C ASN A 120 16.51 -0.03 5.37
N THR A 121 15.28 -0.51 5.35
CA THR A 121 14.87 -1.60 4.44
C THR A 121 14.22 -1.05 3.18
N PRO A 122 14.38 -1.71 2.02
CA PRO A 122 13.67 -1.35 0.80
C PRO A 122 12.14 -1.40 0.96
N TRP A 123 11.44 -0.50 0.31
CA TRP A 123 9.99 -0.64 0.12
C TRP A 123 9.76 -1.69 -0.97
N VAL A 124 8.96 -2.72 -0.69
CA VAL A 124 8.74 -3.83 -1.63
C VAL A 124 7.28 -3.91 -2.00
N ILE A 125 7.01 -3.96 -3.30
CA ILE A 125 5.68 -4.25 -3.84
C ILE A 125 5.74 -5.62 -4.49
N ASN A 126 4.90 -6.53 -4.01
CA ASN A 126 4.86 -7.91 -4.46
C ASN A 126 3.47 -8.22 -5.02
N PHE A 127 3.39 -8.45 -6.31
CA PHE A 127 2.16 -8.70 -7.04
C PHE A 127 1.95 -10.19 -7.26
N ASN A 128 0.73 -10.66 -7.05
CA ASN A 128 0.28 -12.00 -7.40
C ASN A 128 -0.05 -12.06 -8.89
N GLN A 129 0.76 -12.78 -9.65
CA GLN A 129 0.61 -12.90 -11.11
C GLN A 129 -0.62 -13.73 -11.53
N ARG A 130 -1.29 -14.41 -10.60
CA ARG A 130 -2.59 -15.07 -10.87
C ARG A 130 -3.77 -14.10 -10.81
N GLU A 131 -3.66 -13.06 -9.99
CA GLU A 131 -4.72 -12.03 -9.85
C GLU A 131 -4.59 -10.99 -10.96
N ASN A 132 -3.36 -10.58 -11.29
CA ASN A 132 -3.10 -9.61 -12.34
C ASN A 132 -1.73 -9.84 -12.97
N HIS A 133 -1.65 -9.83 -14.30
CA HIS A 133 -0.42 -10.05 -15.06
C HIS A 133 0.48 -8.80 -15.09
N VAL A 134 0.80 -8.27 -13.91
CA VAL A 134 1.58 -7.04 -13.73
C VAL A 134 2.93 -7.14 -14.44
N THR A 135 3.29 -6.12 -15.20
CA THR A 135 4.60 -6.06 -15.88
C THR A 135 5.30 -4.75 -15.54
N LEU A 136 6.60 -4.82 -15.25
CA LEU A 136 7.44 -3.64 -15.11
C LEU A 136 8.18 -3.43 -16.43
N LEU A 137 7.87 -2.35 -17.13
CA LEU A 137 8.41 -1.98 -18.43
C LEU A 137 9.46 -0.88 -18.26
N GLY A 138 10.61 -1.07 -18.88
CA GLY A 138 11.72 -0.12 -18.86
C GLY A 138 12.97 -0.73 -19.48
N LEU A 139 14.06 0.03 -19.52
CA LEU A 139 15.34 -0.48 -20.00
C LEU A 139 15.90 -1.50 -18.99
N VAL A 140 16.49 -2.58 -19.49
CA VAL A 140 17.08 -3.66 -18.67
C VAL A 140 18.61 -3.50 -18.68
N PRO A 141 19.22 -2.76 -17.74
CA PRO A 141 20.66 -2.55 -17.74
C PRO A 141 21.41 -3.84 -17.37
N GLN A 142 20.79 -4.72 -16.57
CA GLN A 142 21.33 -6.01 -16.16
C GLN A 142 20.21 -6.95 -15.71
N LYS A 143 20.54 -8.23 -15.53
CA LYS A 143 19.60 -9.23 -15.04
C LYS A 143 18.94 -8.77 -13.73
N ASN A 144 17.61 -8.88 -13.67
CA ASN A 144 16.78 -8.51 -12.52
C ASN A 144 16.82 -7.02 -12.12
N LYS A 145 17.23 -6.13 -13.03
CA LYS A 145 17.15 -4.67 -12.82
C LYS A 145 16.37 -4.02 -13.95
N ILE A 146 15.59 -3.00 -13.62
CA ILE A 146 14.92 -2.13 -14.59
C ILE A 146 15.33 -0.68 -14.29
N SER A 147 15.80 0.04 -15.29
CA SER A 147 16.19 1.45 -15.16
C SER A 147 14.99 2.35 -14.89
N THR A 148 15.19 3.39 -14.10
CA THR A 148 14.25 4.52 -14.00
C THR A 148 14.57 5.54 -15.12
N PRO A 149 13.55 6.25 -15.66
CA PRO A 149 12.12 6.04 -15.45
C PRO A 149 11.62 4.71 -16.04
N CYS A 150 10.59 4.15 -15.41
CA CYS A 150 9.95 2.90 -15.83
C CYS A 150 8.43 2.96 -15.63
N LEU A 151 7.72 1.97 -16.13
CA LEU A 151 6.26 1.88 -16.07
C LEU A 151 5.83 0.54 -15.44
N ILE A 152 5.02 0.60 -14.39
CA ILE A 152 4.30 -0.57 -13.89
C ILE A 152 2.96 -0.62 -14.61
N HIS A 153 2.74 -1.66 -15.41
CA HIS A 153 1.48 -1.91 -16.09
C HIS A 153 0.67 -3.00 -15.38
N LEU A 154 -0.58 -2.71 -15.07
CA LEU A 154 -1.56 -3.62 -14.47
C LEU A 154 -2.76 -3.74 -15.43
N PRO A 155 -2.89 -4.83 -16.20
CA PRO A 155 -4.03 -5.06 -17.08
C PRO A 155 -5.37 -4.78 -16.41
N ASP A 156 -6.30 -4.16 -17.14
CA ASP A 156 -7.66 -3.73 -16.74
C ASP A 156 -7.75 -2.68 -15.62
N MET A 157 -6.62 -2.37 -14.97
CA MET A 157 -6.52 -1.39 -13.90
C MET A 157 -5.89 -0.09 -14.43
N GLY A 158 -4.71 -0.19 -15.05
CA GLY A 158 -4.00 0.94 -15.62
C GLY A 158 -2.49 0.83 -15.47
N SER A 159 -1.80 1.97 -15.62
CA SER A 159 -0.34 2.03 -15.48
C SER A 159 0.09 3.08 -14.47
N LEU A 160 1.28 2.88 -13.89
CA LEU A 160 1.96 3.88 -13.09
C LEU A 160 3.34 4.14 -13.68
N SER A 161 3.62 5.38 -14.05
CA SER A 161 5.00 5.79 -14.30
C SER A 161 5.73 5.93 -12.97
N VAL A 162 7.00 5.55 -12.95
CA VAL A 162 7.87 5.59 -11.80
C VAL A 162 9.15 6.29 -12.20
N ARG A 163 9.53 7.33 -11.45
CA ARG A 163 10.74 8.11 -11.70
C ARG A 163 11.50 8.35 -10.39
N SER A 164 12.83 8.31 -10.47
CA SER A 164 13.73 8.74 -9.39
C SER A 164 14.96 9.40 -10.00
N GLU A 165 15.40 10.50 -9.42
CA GLU A 165 16.63 11.17 -9.86
C GLU A 165 17.88 10.48 -9.29
N GLN A 166 17.75 10.01 -8.04
CA GLN A 166 18.81 9.44 -7.23
C GLN A 166 19.05 7.96 -7.54
N VAL A 167 18.00 7.21 -7.88
CA VAL A 167 18.10 5.76 -8.12
C VAL A 167 17.94 5.46 -9.60
N LYS A 168 19.00 4.94 -10.22
CA LYS A 168 19.05 4.66 -11.66
C LYS A 168 18.38 3.36 -12.09
N SER A 169 18.18 2.41 -11.17
CA SER A 169 17.50 1.15 -11.47
C SER A 169 16.87 0.52 -10.22
N LEU A 170 15.73 -0.13 -10.41
CA LEU A 170 15.00 -0.89 -9.40
C LEU A 170 15.30 -2.37 -9.51
N ASP A 171 15.21 -3.10 -8.39
CA ASP A 171 15.23 -4.56 -8.42
C ASP A 171 13.89 -5.09 -8.91
N TYR A 172 13.96 -6.00 -9.87
CA TYR A 172 12.83 -6.65 -10.51
C TYR A 172 13.02 -8.16 -10.51
N LEU A 173 12.14 -8.87 -9.81
CA LEU A 173 12.13 -10.32 -9.82
C LEU A 173 10.76 -10.82 -10.27
N SER A 174 10.73 -11.58 -11.37
CA SER A 174 9.54 -12.29 -11.84
C SER A 174 9.79 -13.79 -11.75
N LYS A 175 8.85 -14.52 -11.14
CA LYS A 175 8.85 -15.99 -11.14
C LYS A 175 7.47 -16.50 -11.50
N ARG A 176 7.41 -17.33 -12.54
CA ARG A 176 6.19 -17.99 -13.03
C ARG A 176 6.19 -19.50 -12.78
N MET A 177 7.34 -20.14 -12.99
CA MET A 177 7.51 -21.58 -12.83
C MET A 177 8.19 -21.91 -11.50
N ASN A 178 7.97 -23.12 -10.98
CA ASN A 178 8.62 -23.66 -9.77
C ASN A 178 8.40 -22.82 -8.50
N VAL A 179 7.22 -22.18 -8.39
CA VAL A 179 6.79 -21.43 -7.20
C VAL A 179 5.31 -21.73 -6.92
N THR A 180 4.92 -21.74 -5.64
CA THR A 180 3.53 -22.00 -5.23
C THR A 180 2.57 -20.95 -5.77
N VAL A 181 2.96 -19.68 -5.76
CA VAL A 181 2.21 -18.56 -6.33
C VAL A 181 3.14 -17.74 -7.22
N PRO A 182 2.88 -17.68 -8.54
CA PRO A 182 3.58 -16.80 -9.46
C PRO A 182 3.55 -15.34 -8.98
N PHE A 183 4.66 -14.63 -9.11
CA PHE A 183 4.76 -13.26 -8.60
C PHE A 183 5.65 -12.36 -9.45
N VAL A 184 5.40 -11.06 -9.31
CA VAL A 184 6.33 -9.99 -9.69
C VAL A 184 6.64 -9.17 -8.45
N ARG A 185 7.91 -9.09 -8.11
CA ARG A 185 8.42 -8.30 -6.98
C ARG A 185 9.25 -7.16 -7.51
N ILE A 186 8.91 -5.95 -7.06
CA ILE A 186 9.64 -4.73 -7.34
C ILE A 186 10.13 -4.20 -5.99
N SER A 187 11.44 -4.00 -5.85
CA SER A 187 12.02 -3.40 -4.65
C SER A 187 12.53 -2.01 -4.97
N PHE A 188 12.16 -1.06 -4.12
CA PHE A 188 12.57 0.33 -4.15
C PHE A 188 13.63 0.51 -3.07
N PRO A 189 14.92 0.62 -3.44
CA PRO A 189 16.00 0.83 -2.49
C PRO A 189 15.73 1.99 -1.53
N ALA A 190 16.09 1.82 -0.27
CA ALA A 190 16.05 2.94 0.66
C ALA A 190 17.22 3.92 0.40
N ALA A 191 17.13 5.10 1.01
CA ALA A 191 18.25 6.01 1.11
C ALA A 191 19.44 5.35 1.82
N ASP A 192 20.65 5.68 1.39
CA ASP A 192 21.91 5.18 1.94
C ASP A 192 22.81 6.35 2.37
N GLU A 193 24.01 6.04 2.89
CA GLU A 193 24.94 7.06 3.37
C GLU A 193 25.33 8.07 2.27
N LYS A 194 25.41 7.63 1.01
CA LYS A 194 25.75 8.49 -0.14
C LYS A 194 24.56 9.35 -0.55
N SER A 195 23.37 8.76 -0.55
CA SER A 195 22.11 9.35 -0.97
C SER A 195 21.21 9.50 0.25
N GLN A 196 21.50 10.51 1.08
CA GLN A 196 20.83 10.80 2.36
C GLN A 196 19.30 10.83 2.27
N THR A 197 18.76 11.22 1.11
CA THR A 197 17.34 11.16 0.78
C THR A 197 17.15 10.66 -0.65
N VAL A 198 16.18 9.76 -0.85
CA VAL A 198 15.78 9.23 -2.16
C VAL A 198 14.28 9.40 -2.32
N GLU A 199 13.85 9.83 -3.50
CA GLU A 199 12.42 9.94 -3.83
C GLU A 199 12.07 9.09 -5.06
N TYR A 200 10.93 8.41 -4.95
CA TYR A 200 10.27 7.72 -6.05
C TYR A 200 8.93 8.39 -6.31
N HIS A 201 8.82 9.00 -7.48
CA HIS A 201 7.62 9.68 -7.93
C HIS A 201 6.79 8.70 -8.75
N PHE A 202 5.56 8.45 -8.28
CA PHE A 202 4.58 7.61 -8.96
C PHE A 202 3.48 8.49 -9.55
N GLU A 203 3.22 8.36 -10.84
CA GLU A 203 2.08 8.99 -11.49
C GLU A 203 1.23 7.94 -12.20
N ILE A 204 -0.07 7.90 -11.88
CA ILE A 204 -1.03 7.03 -12.52
C ILE A 204 -1.32 7.59 -13.90
N THR A 205 -1.09 6.77 -14.91
CA THR A 205 -1.16 7.16 -16.31
C THR A 205 -1.88 6.11 -17.14
N ALA A 206 -2.55 6.57 -18.18
CA ALA A 206 -3.13 5.74 -19.23
C ALA A 206 -2.29 5.99 -20.48
N ILE A 207 -1.72 4.92 -21.03
CA ILE A 207 -0.86 5.01 -22.22
C ILE A 207 -1.64 4.42 -23.36
N TYR A 208 -1.99 5.28 -24.30
CA TYR A 208 -2.68 4.95 -25.54
C TYR A 208 -2.45 6.09 -26.54
N PRO A 209 -2.57 5.86 -27.85
CA PRO A 209 -2.49 6.90 -28.86
C PRO A 209 -3.58 7.95 -28.61
N GLU A 210 -3.19 9.22 -28.60
CA GLU A 210 -4.15 10.32 -28.47
C GLU A 210 -4.98 10.45 -29.75
N LEU A 211 -6.21 9.92 -29.70
CA LEU A 211 -7.22 10.03 -30.75
C LEU A 211 -8.38 10.86 -30.19
N LYS A 212 -8.74 11.97 -30.84
CA LYS A 212 -9.77 12.89 -30.32
C LYS A 212 -11.13 12.21 -30.17
N GLU A 213 -11.42 11.26 -31.05
CA GLU A 213 -12.67 10.53 -31.19
C GLU A 213 -12.96 9.60 -30.00
N ILE A 214 -11.94 9.21 -29.23
CA ILE A 214 -12.08 8.25 -28.12
C ILE A 214 -11.97 8.91 -26.74
N VAL A 215 -11.61 10.19 -26.68
CA VAL A 215 -11.44 10.91 -25.40
C VAL A 215 -12.81 11.08 -24.75
N GLY A 216 -12.94 10.53 -23.53
CA GLY A 216 -14.17 10.64 -22.73
C GLY A 216 -15.26 9.63 -23.10
N ASP A 217 -15.17 8.98 -24.27
CA ASP A 217 -16.14 7.95 -24.68
C ASP A 217 -15.89 6.64 -23.91
N SER A 218 -16.92 6.18 -23.19
CA SER A 218 -16.86 4.99 -22.34
C SER A 218 -16.70 3.69 -23.13
N ARG A 219 -17.10 3.66 -24.40
CA ARG A 219 -16.97 2.48 -25.28
C ARG A 219 -15.50 2.12 -25.51
N PHE A 220 -14.60 3.10 -25.42
CA PHE A 220 -13.16 2.94 -25.60
C PHE A 220 -12.40 2.80 -24.28
N ASP A 221 -13.08 2.62 -23.14
CA ASP A 221 -12.40 2.44 -21.85
C ASP A 221 -11.46 1.24 -21.82
N GLY A 222 -11.91 0.10 -22.37
CA GLY A 222 -11.10 -1.12 -22.43
C GLY A 222 -9.83 -0.88 -23.23
N TYR A 223 -9.95 -0.27 -24.42
CA TYR A 223 -8.82 0.12 -25.25
C TYR A 223 -7.85 1.05 -24.49
N ARG A 224 -8.35 2.12 -23.86
CA ARG A 224 -7.50 3.11 -23.16
C ARG A 224 -6.78 2.55 -21.92
N ARG A 225 -7.36 1.54 -21.26
CA ARG A 225 -6.70 0.86 -20.12
C ARG A 225 -5.67 -0.16 -20.56
N ASN A 226 -5.94 -0.85 -21.66
CA ASN A 226 -5.26 -2.07 -22.06
C ASN A 226 -4.47 -1.95 -23.36
N TYR A 227 -4.23 -0.74 -23.86
CA TYR A 227 -3.50 -0.55 -25.10
C TYR A 227 -2.10 -1.20 -25.09
N ILE A 228 -1.47 -1.35 -23.92
CA ILE A 228 -0.16 -2.02 -23.80
C ILE A 228 -0.29 -3.55 -23.69
N ASN A 229 -1.50 -4.10 -23.51
CA ASN A 229 -1.72 -5.56 -23.48
C ASN A 229 -1.66 -6.21 -24.87
N THR A 230 -1.85 -5.40 -25.93
CA THR A 230 -1.97 -5.87 -27.32
C THR A 230 -0.62 -6.15 -27.96
#